data_AF-A0A1F5X1Y4-F1
#
_entry.id   AF-A0A1F5X1Y4-F1
#
_cell.length_a   1.000
_cell.length_b   1.000
_cell.length_c   1.000
_cell.angle_alpha   90.00
_cell.angle_beta   90.00
_cell.angle_gamma   90.00
#
_symmetry.space_group_name_H-M   'P 1'
#
loop_
_entity.id
_entity.type
_entity.pdbx_description
1 polymer ?
#
loop_
_entity_poly.entity_id
_entity_poly.type
_entity_poly.pdbx_seq_one_letter_code
_entity_poly.pdbx_strand_id
1 'polypeptide(L)'
;MTYSFKHTEFEGPLDVLLDLIEARRLSITAVSLGKITDEYVVYIKSLSEFPLGEVSNFLVVASTLMLIKSRSLLPGLELEEEEERDIKDLEYRLKLLARIRELAKNIKDGWMRHPMFSREALKGYEFGFIEPKGVTADSLFKSLENLVKSFPKVTELPEKTLEKVISIEEKMIELVGRLTARIKATFHDIVGAKNKLDIIIGFLAVLELVKEGALAVRQDERFGNIEIEKNKNYE
;
A
#
# COMPACT_ATOMS: atom_id res chain seq x y z
N MET A 1 -8.41 25.84 -33.87
CA MET A 1 -7.84 25.73 -32.51
C MET A 1 -6.80 24.64 -32.55
N THR A 2 -5.53 25.03 -32.50
CA THR A 2 -4.38 24.13 -32.61
C THR A 2 -4.26 23.36 -31.31
N TYR A 3 -4.73 22.11 -31.30
CA TYR A 3 -4.52 21.22 -30.18
C TYR A 3 -3.04 20.84 -30.16
N SER A 4 -2.31 21.44 -29.22
CA SER A 4 -0.96 21.02 -28.87
C SER A 4 -1.05 19.65 -28.20
N PHE A 5 -0.79 18.59 -28.96
CA PHE A 5 -0.53 17.28 -28.38
C PHE A 5 0.85 17.32 -27.75
N LYS A 6 0.91 17.43 -26.42
CA LYS A 6 2.15 17.27 -25.65
C LYS A 6 2.56 15.80 -25.70
N HIS A 7 3.69 15.51 -26.35
CA HIS A 7 4.40 14.25 -26.20
C HIS A 7 5.40 14.39 -25.04
N THR A 8 4.88 14.47 -23.82
CA THR A 8 5.63 14.21 -22.58
C THR A 8 4.68 13.40 -21.73
N GLU A 9 4.82 12.07 -21.73
CA GLU A 9 3.82 11.10 -21.24
C GLU A 9 3.55 11.18 -19.72
N PHE A 10 4.22 12.10 -19.00
CA PHE A 10 4.17 12.20 -17.53
C PHE A 10 3.91 13.64 -17.09
N GLU A 11 3.04 13.83 -16.09
CA GLU A 11 2.72 15.16 -15.50
C GLU A 11 3.69 15.55 -14.37
N GLY A 12 4.87 14.93 -14.31
CA GLY A 12 5.92 15.29 -13.36
C GLY A 12 6.80 14.11 -12.92
N PRO A 13 7.77 14.34 -12.02
CA PRO A 13 8.74 13.32 -11.59
C PRO A 13 8.13 12.17 -10.79
N LEU A 14 7.05 12.43 -10.05
CA LEU A 14 6.37 11.40 -9.25
C LEU A 14 5.61 10.40 -10.12
N ASP A 15 5.03 10.84 -11.24
CA ASP A 15 4.38 9.94 -12.19
C ASP A 15 5.40 9.00 -12.84
N VAL A 16 6.55 9.55 -13.26
CA VAL A 16 7.64 8.74 -13.83
C VAL A 16 8.07 7.66 -12.84
N LEU A 17 8.27 8.02 -11.56
CA LEU A 17 8.65 7.05 -10.55
C LEU A 17 7.59 6.00 -10.31
N LEU A 18 6.33 6.40 -10.24
CA LEU A 18 5.24 5.46 -10.02
C LEU A 18 5.14 4.47 -11.20
N ASP A 19 5.29 4.93 -12.44
CA ASP A 19 5.27 4.07 -13.62
C ASP A 19 6.47 3.11 -13.67
N LEU A 20 7.67 3.54 -13.25
CA LEU A 20 8.83 2.65 -13.09
C LEU A 20 8.62 1.58 -11.99
N ILE A 21 8.03 1.97 -10.85
CA ILE A 21 7.70 1.05 -9.75
C ILE A 21 6.68 0.00 -10.23
N GLU A 22 5.64 0.44 -10.94
CA GLU A 22 4.59 -0.43 -11.49
C GLU A 22 5.17 -1.38 -12.54
N ALA A 23 6.01 -0.88 -13.46
CA ALA A 23 6.66 -1.70 -14.49
C ALA A 23 7.51 -2.83 -13.89
N ARG A 24 8.19 -2.57 -12.77
CA ARG A 24 8.99 -3.58 -12.05
C ARG A 24 8.21 -4.37 -10.99
N ARG A 25 6.91 -4.09 -10.80
CA ARG A 25 6.06 -4.69 -9.76
C ARG A 25 6.67 -4.59 -8.36
N LEU A 26 7.28 -3.45 -8.06
CA LEU A 26 7.91 -3.18 -6.77
C LEU A 26 6.93 -2.52 -5.80
N SER A 27 7.19 -2.66 -4.50
CA SER A 27 6.49 -1.89 -3.46
C SER A 27 7.07 -0.48 -3.34
N ILE A 28 6.26 0.52 -2.96
CA ILE A 28 6.72 1.89 -2.74
C ILE A 28 7.48 1.97 -1.39
N THR A 29 8.79 1.73 -1.44
CA THR A 29 9.72 1.76 -0.30
C THR A 29 11.09 2.29 -0.75
N ALA A 30 11.90 2.80 0.16
CA ALA A 30 13.24 3.30 -0.12
C ALA A 30 14.13 2.25 -0.82
N VAL A 31 14.05 0.98 -0.40
CA VAL A 31 14.80 -0.11 -1.04
C VAL A 31 14.41 -0.28 -2.51
N SER A 32 13.10 -0.21 -2.82
CA SER A 32 12.62 -0.28 -4.21
C SER A 32 13.01 0.96 -5.01
N LEU A 33 12.93 2.15 -4.41
CA LEU A 33 13.34 3.40 -5.05
C LEU A 33 14.81 3.36 -5.47
N GLY A 34 15.69 2.84 -4.61
CA GLY A 34 17.11 2.66 -4.93
C GLY A 34 17.36 1.75 -6.14
N LYS A 35 16.47 0.77 -6.41
CA LYS A 35 16.57 -0.13 -7.57
C LYS A 35 16.18 0.52 -8.89
N ILE A 36 15.30 1.52 -8.86
CA ILE A 36 14.83 2.23 -10.07
C ILE A 36 15.52 3.57 -10.30
N THR A 37 16.43 3.99 -9.41
CA THR A 37 17.20 5.24 -9.54
C THR A 37 17.90 5.35 -10.90
N ASP A 38 18.50 4.26 -11.41
CA ASP A 38 19.20 4.31 -12.70
C ASP A 38 18.26 4.56 -13.88
N GLU A 39 17.10 3.89 -13.89
CA GLU A 39 16.06 4.12 -14.91
C GLU A 39 15.56 5.56 -14.88
N TYR A 40 15.35 6.11 -13.68
CA TYR A 40 14.93 7.49 -13.53
C TYR A 40 16.00 8.48 -14.03
N VAL A 41 17.29 8.23 -13.75
CA VAL A 41 18.39 9.05 -14.27
C VAL A 41 18.50 8.94 -15.79
N VAL A 42 18.32 7.75 -16.36
CA VAL A 42 18.27 7.54 -17.81
C VAL A 42 17.11 8.32 -18.43
N TYR A 43 15.93 8.29 -17.81
CA TYR A 43 14.78 9.08 -18.25
C TYR A 43 15.09 10.58 -18.26
N ILE A 44 15.64 11.11 -17.15
CA ILE A 44 16.04 12.53 -17.07
C ILE A 44 17.03 12.89 -18.19
N LYS A 45 18.03 12.04 -18.44
CA LYS A 45 19.03 12.29 -19.51
C LYS A 45 18.44 12.23 -20.92
N SER A 46 17.33 11.53 -21.11
CA SER A 46 16.63 11.44 -22.40
C SER A 46 15.79 12.69 -22.72
N LEU A 47 15.48 13.50 -21.71
CA LEU A 47 14.75 14.76 -21.90
C LEU A 47 15.65 15.76 -22.64
N SER A 48 15.31 15.98 -23.92
CA SER A 48 16.11 16.80 -24.86
C SER A 48 15.99 18.29 -24.57
N GLU A 49 14.79 18.71 -24.12
CA GLU A 49 14.49 20.06 -23.69
C GLU A 49 13.71 19.99 -22.39
N PHE A 50 14.37 20.37 -21.32
CA PHE A 50 13.72 20.55 -20.04
C PHE A 50 12.86 21.82 -20.08
N PRO A 51 11.54 21.76 -19.80
CA PRO A 51 10.79 22.96 -19.51
C PRO A 51 11.43 23.60 -18.27
N LEU A 52 12.05 24.77 -18.43
CA LEU A 52 12.82 25.46 -17.37
C LEU A 52 12.05 25.58 -16.04
N GLY A 53 10.71 25.58 -16.07
CA GLY A 53 9.86 25.63 -14.88
C GLY A 53 9.72 24.31 -14.10
N GLU A 54 10.04 23.16 -14.70
CA GLU A 54 9.81 21.84 -14.08
C GLU A 54 11.11 21.13 -13.67
N VAL A 55 12.26 21.60 -14.16
CA VAL A 55 13.58 20.97 -13.93
C VAL A 55 13.92 20.82 -12.46
N SER A 56 13.63 21.86 -11.67
CA SER A 56 13.88 21.86 -10.23
C SER A 56 13.20 20.68 -9.55
N ASN A 57 11.96 20.36 -9.93
CA ASN A 57 11.21 19.23 -9.37
C ASN A 57 11.87 17.89 -9.69
N PHE A 58 12.33 17.72 -10.94
CA PHE A 58 13.05 16.50 -11.35
C PHE A 58 14.38 16.35 -10.64
N LEU A 59 15.14 17.44 -10.47
CA LEU A 59 16.43 17.43 -9.80
C LEU A 59 16.33 17.13 -8.31
N VAL A 60 15.34 17.69 -7.61
CA VAL A 60 15.09 17.39 -6.19
C VAL A 60 14.82 15.89 -6.01
N VAL A 61 13.95 15.32 -6.85
CA VAL A 61 13.67 13.88 -6.80
C VAL A 61 14.92 13.07 -7.17
N ALA A 62 15.70 13.50 -8.17
CA ALA A 62 16.93 12.82 -8.56
C ALA A 62 17.96 12.79 -7.42
N SER A 63 18.15 13.90 -6.70
CA SER A 63 19.08 13.96 -5.56
C SER A 63 18.64 13.03 -4.43
N THR A 64 17.34 13.00 -4.10
CA THR A 64 16.81 12.08 -3.09
C THR A 64 17.01 10.62 -3.50
N LEU A 65 16.79 10.27 -4.77
CA LEU A 65 17.02 8.90 -5.26
C LEU A 65 18.50 8.50 -5.29
N MET A 66 19.39 9.44 -5.59
CA MET A 66 20.84 9.22 -5.50
C MET A 66 21.25 8.96 -4.05
N LEU A 67 20.71 9.72 -3.09
CA LEU A 67 20.94 9.50 -1.68
C LEU A 67 20.46 8.13 -1.21
N ILE A 68 19.22 7.76 -1.58
CA ILE A 68 18.64 6.44 -1.31
C ILE A 68 19.55 5.33 -1.86
N LYS A 69 20.01 5.48 -3.11
CA LYS A 69 20.90 4.50 -3.74
C LYS A 69 22.26 4.42 -3.05
N SER A 70 22.84 5.56 -2.67
CA SER A 70 24.10 5.63 -1.92
C SER A 70 24.00 4.88 -0.59
N ARG A 71 22.96 5.17 0.21
CA ARG A 71 22.66 4.46 1.47
C ARG A 71 22.47 2.95 1.24
N SER A 72 21.79 2.56 0.17
CA SER A 72 21.58 1.14 -0.15
C SER A 72 22.88 0.41 -0.52
N LEU A 73 23.89 1.12 -1.04
CA LEU A 73 25.17 0.55 -1.45
C LEU A 73 26.25 0.62 -0.35
N LEU A 74 26.09 1.53 0.62
CA LEU A 74 27.04 1.78 1.70
C LEU A 74 26.38 1.53 3.06
N PRO A 75 26.50 0.31 3.63
CA PRO A 75 25.82 -0.09 4.87
C PRO A 75 26.20 0.68 6.16
N GLY A 76 27.05 1.71 6.06
CA GLY A 76 27.45 2.58 7.17
C GLY A 76 27.23 4.06 6.91
N LEU A 77 26.47 4.42 5.86
CA LEU A 77 26.10 5.81 5.61
C LEU A 77 25.01 6.22 6.61
N GLU A 78 25.38 7.03 7.59
CA GLU A 78 24.44 7.72 8.46
C GLU A 78 23.86 8.91 7.70
N LEU A 79 22.53 9.01 7.70
CA LEU A 79 21.82 10.13 7.11
C LEU A 79 21.49 11.16 8.18
N GLU A 80 21.48 12.43 7.80
CA GLU A 80 20.95 13.49 8.63
C GLU A 80 19.43 13.34 8.83
N GLU A 81 18.88 13.92 9.90
CA GLU A 81 17.44 13.84 10.17
C GLU A 81 16.59 14.42 9.02
N GLU A 82 17.09 15.48 8.38
CA GLU A 82 16.45 16.12 7.23
C GLU A 82 16.43 15.18 6.01
N GLU A 83 17.55 14.51 5.73
CA GLU A 83 17.68 13.53 4.66
C GLU A 83 16.73 12.33 4.85
N GLU A 84 16.62 11.80 6.08
CA GLU A 84 15.67 10.74 6.38
C GLU A 84 14.21 11.19 6.19
N ARG A 85 13.92 12.44 6.54
CA ARG A 85 12.59 13.04 6.38
C ARG A 85 12.23 13.18 4.91
N ASP A 86 13.16 13.63 4.07
CA ASP A 86 12.93 13.79 2.63
C ASP A 86 12.63 12.46 1.94
N ILE A 87 13.34 11.39 2.33
CA ILE A 87 13.07 10.04 1.82
C ILE A 87 11.65 9.59 2.21
N LYS A 88 11.26 9.81 3.47
CA LYS A 88 9.91 9.45 3.96
C LYS A 88 8.82 10.29 3.29
N ASP A 89 9.07 11.58 3.05
CA ASP A 89 8.13 12.46 2.31
C ASP A 89 7.95 11.98 0.87
N LEU A 90 9.03 11.63 0.18
CA LEU A 90 8.96 11.09 -1.18
C LEU A 90 8.14 9.79 -1.23
N GLU A 91 8.37 8.86 -0.30
CA GLU A 91 7.56 7.65 -0.19
C GLU A 91 6.08 7.96 0.06
N TYR A 92 5.80 8.87 0.97
CA TYR A 92 4.43 9.27 1.31
C TYR A 92 3.72 9.87 0.10
N ARG A 93 4.36 10.79 -0.61
CA ARG A 93 3.82 11.42 -1.82
C ARG A 93 3.55 10.42 -2.93
N LEU A 94 4.43 9.44 -3.11
CA LEU A 94 4.22 8.35 -4.08
C LEU A 94 3.04 7.45 -3.69
N LYS A 95 2.91 7.08 -2.42
CA LYS A 95 1.78 6.28 -1.92
C LYS A 95 0.45 7.05 -2.10
N LEU A 96 0.46 8.34 -1.79
CA LEU A 96 -0.70 9.21 -1.98
C LEU A 96 -1.08 9.32 -3.46
N LEU A 97 -0.11 9.55 -4.35
CA LEU A 97 -0.34 9.62 -5.78
C LEU A 97 -0.87 8.30 -6.35
N ALA A 98 -0.31 7.16 -5.93
CA ALA A 98 -0.80 5.83 -6.31
C ALA A 98 -2.27 5.65 -5.90
N ARG A 99 -2.63 6.07 -4.69
CA ARG A 99 -4.01 6.03 -4.20
C ARG A 99 -4.92 6.96 -4.99
N ILE A 100 -4.46 8.16 -5.33
CA ILE A 100 -5.22 9.11 -6.16
C ILE A 100 -5.46 8.52 -7.56
N ARG A 101 -4.44 7.94 -8.21
CA ARG A 101 -4.58 7.27 -9.52
C ARG A 101 -5.58 6.11 -9.47
N GLU A 102 -5.55 5.32 -8.41
CA GLU A 102 -6.53 4.25 -8.18
C GLU A 102 -7.96 4.80 -8.07
N LEU A 103 -8.17 5.83 -7.25
CA LEU A 103 -9.48 6.45 -7.07
C LEU A 103 -9.97 7.18 -8.34
N ALA A 104 -9.06 7.79 -9.10
CA ALA A 104 -9.37 8.47 -10.35
C ALA A 104 -9.91 7.52 -11.42
N LYS A 105 -9.46 6.24 -11.43
CA LYS A 105 -10.03 5.20 -12.30
C LYS A 105 -11.53 5.03 -12.04
N ASN A 106 -11.95 5.02 -10.76
CA ASN A 106 -13.36 4.91 -10.39
C ASN A 106 -14.19 6.12 -10.86
N ILE A 107 -13.60 7.32 -10.83
CA ILE A 107 -14.27 8.54 -11.32
C ILE A 107 -14.48 8.45 -12.83
N LYS A 108 -13.45 8.03 -13.58
CA LYS A 108 -13.53 7.84 -15.03
C LYS A 108 -14.64 6.85 -15.41
N ASP A 109 -14.71 5.72 -14.71
CA ASP A 109 -15.74 4.70 -14.93
C ASP A 109 -17.15 5.19 -14.53
N GLY A 110 -17.25 5.92 -13.41
CA GLY A 110 -18.51 6.51 -12.96
C GLY A 110 -19.06 7.58 -13.91
N TRP A 111 -18.18 8.44 -14.42
CA TRP A 111 -18.53 9.48 -15.40
C TRP A 111 -19.06 8.88 -16.70
N MET A 112 -18.46 7.78 -17.18
CA MET A 112 -18.93 7.09 -18.39
C MET A 112 -20.25 6.35 -18.22
N ARG A 113 -20.64 5.98 -16.99
CA ARG A 113 -21.91 5.27 -16.71
C ARG A 113 -23.13 6.18 -16.65
N HIS A 114 -22.94 7.43 -16.23
CA HIS A 114 -24.02 8.42 -16.15
C HIS A 114 -23.63 9.72 -16.85
N PRO A 115 -23.46 9.70 -18.19
CA PRO A 115 -23.23 10.92 -18.94
C PRO A 115 -24.43 11.85 -18.76
N MET A 116 -24.21 12.99 -18.10
CA MET A 116 -25.21 14.04 -17.99
C MET A 116 -25.23 14.81 -19.30
N PHE A 117 -26.28 14.62 -20.09
CA PHE A 117 -26.52 15.43 -21.27
C PHE A 117 -27.30 16.68 -20.88
N SER A 118 -26.94 17.83 -21.44
CA SER A 118 -27.80 19.00 -21.34
C SER A 118 -29.11 18.72 -22.07
N ARG A 119 -30.20 19.33 -21.58
CA ARG A 119 -31.48 19.33 -22.32
C ARG A 119 -31.26 20.05 -23.65
N GLU A 120 -31.83 19.55 -24.74
CA GLU A 120 -31.72 20.18 -26.06
C GLU A 120 -32.14 21.66 -26.06
N ALA A 121 -33.11 22.02 -25.22
CA ALA A 121 -33.56 23.40 -25.02
C ALA A 121 -32.48 24.38 -24.50
N LEU A 122 -31.36 23.85 -23.98
CA LEU A 122 -30.21 24.63 -23.50
C LEU A 122 -29.03 24.63 -24.48
N LYS A 123 -29.17 23.97 -25.64
CA LYS A 123 -28.11 23.88 -26.65
C LYS A 123 -28.03 25.21 -27.40
N GLY A 124 -26.88 25.89 -27.32
CA GLY A 124 -26.69 27.23 -27.90
C GLY A 124 -27.14 28.39 -27.01
N TYR A 125 -27.50 28.12 -25.75
CA TYR A 125 -27.69 29.18 -24.75
C TYR A 125 -26.32 29.74 -24.36
N GLU A 126 -26.08 31.02 -24.62
CA GLU A 126 -24.92 31.71 -24.04
C GLU A 126 -25.19 31.91 -22.54
N PHE A 127 -24.36 31.28 -21.72
CA PHE A 127 -24.41 31.49 -20.28
C PHE A 127 -23.91 32.90 -19.96
N GLY A 128 -24.84 33.84 -19.82
CA GLY A 128 -24.58 35.10 -19.14
C GLY A 128 -24.62 34.92 -17.63
N PHE A 129 -23.93 35.79 -16.89
CA PHE A 129 -24.17 35.91 -15.46
C PHE A 129 -25.61 36.35 -15.22
N ILE A 130 -26.45 35.45 -14.71
CA ILE A 130 -27.80 35.75 -14.27
C ILE A 130 -27.71 36.13 -12.81
N GLU A 131 -28.00 37.39 -12.49
CA GLU A 131 -28.04 37.84 -11.11
C GLU A 131 -29.09 37.01 -10.34
N PRO A 132 -28.69 36.27 -9.29
CA PRO A 132 -29.60 35.42 -8.56
C PRO A 132 -30.52 36.29 -7.69
N LYS A 133 -31.75 36.49 -8.15
CA LYS A 133 -32.77 37.24 -7.39
C LYS A 133 -33.13 36.49 -6.11
N GLY A 134 -32.98 37.17 -4.97
CA GLY A 134 -33.33 36.61 -3.66
C GLY A 134 -32.23 35.81 -2.97
N VAL A 135 -31.01 35.76 -3.52
CA VAL A 135 -29.84 35.20 -2.83
C VAL A 135 -29.24 36.28 -1.92
N THR A 136 -29.30 36.03 -0.62
CA THR A 136 -28.62 36.82 0.41
C THR A 136 -27.42 36.05 0.95
N ALA A 137 -26.49 36.75 1.61
CA ALA A 137 -25.37 36.10 2.29
C ALA A 137 -25.84 35.03 3.31
N ASP A 138 -26.95 35.28 4.00
CA ASP A 138 -27.58 34.33 4.92
C ASP A 138 -28.11 33.08 4.21
N SER A 139 -28.74 33.23 3.05
CA SER A 139 -29.21 32.09 2.24
C SER A 139 -28.06 31.22 1.73
N LEU A 140 -26.93 31.85 1.38
CA LEU A 140 -25.73 31.16 0.93
C LEU A 140 -25.07 30.40 2.09
N PHE A 141 -24.97 31.05 3.26
CA PHE A 141 -24.45 30.44 4.47
C PHE A 141 -25.25 29.20 4.89
N LYS A 142 -26.59 29.29 4.93
CA LYS A 142 -27.47 28.15 5.23
C LYS A 142 -27.32 27.01 4.23
N SER A 143 -27.15 27.34 2.95
CA SER A 143 -26.95 26.33 1.90
C SER A 143 -25.62 25.60 2.07
N LEU A 144 -24.54 26.34 2.39
CA LEU A 144 -23.24 25.77 2.69
C LEU A 144 -23.28 24.89 3.95
N GLU A 145 -23.98 25.34 4.99
CA GLU A 145 -24.16 24.58 6.22
C GLU A 145 -24.86 23.24 5.96
N ASN A 146 -25.92 23.24 5.14
CA ASN A 146 -26.63 22.03 4.75
C ASN A 146 -25.75 21.07 3.93
N LEU A 147 -24.92 21.61 3.02
CA LEU A 147 -23.97 20.82 2.24
C LEU A 147 -22.92 20.15 3.14
N VAL A 148 -22.33 20.90 4.08
CA VAL A 148 -21.38 20.35 5.06
C VAL A 148 -22.04 19.27 5.92
N LYS A 149 -23.30 19.47 6.35
CA LYS A 149 -24.08 18.44 7.09
C LYS A 149 -24.37 17.20 6.25
N SER A 150 -24.46 17.33 4.93
CA SER A 150 -24.73 16.24 4.00
C SER A 150 -23.51 15.39 3.67
N PHE A 151 -22.30 15.86 4.00
CA PHE A 151 -21.11 15.05 3.82
C PHE A 151 -21.20 13.78 4.67
N PRO A 152 -20.83 12.62 4.10
CA PRO A 152 -20.78 11.40 4.87
C PRO A 152 -19.85 11.62 6.06
N LYS A 153 -20.39 11.51 7.27
CA LYS A 153 -19.57 11.53 8.48
C LYS A 153 -18.55 10.42 8.33
N VAL A 154 -17.27 10.76 8.52
CA VAL A 154 -16.20 9.77 8.63
C VAL A 154 -16.63 8.84 9.76
N THR A 155 -17.15 7.68 9.38
CA THR A 155 -17.42 6.62 10.32
C THR A 155 -16.04 6.11 10.63
N GLU A 156 -15.55 6.38 11.83
CA GLU A 156 -14.42 5.63 12.36
C GLU A 156 -14.82 4.17 12.23
N LEU A 157 -14.20 3.48 11.26
CA LEU A 157 -14.25 2.04 11.22
C LEU A 157 -13.84 1.61 12.62
N PRO A 158 -14.66 0.82 13.36
CA PRO A 158 -14.27 0.39 14.68
C PRO A 158 -12.87 -0.17 14.52
N GLU A 159 -11.91 0.40 15.28
CA GLU A 159 -10.55 -0.11 15.32
C GLU A 159 -10.72 -1.60 15.51
N LYS A 160 -10.48 -2.35 14.43
CA LYS A 160 -10.49 -3.79 14.49
C LYS A 160 -9.29 -4.04 15.37
N THR A 161 -9.54 -4.20 16.66
CA THR A 161 -8.54 -4.51 17.67
C THR A 161 -7.66 -5.53 17.00
N LEU A 162 -6.43 -5.13 16.70
CA LEU A 162 -5.48 -5.96 15.99
C LEU A 162 -5.43 -7.24 16.81
N GLU A 163 -6.10 -8.29 16.33
CA GLU A 163 -6.03 -9.59 16.96
C GLU A 163 -4.53 -9.86 17.03
N LYS A 164 -3.99 -10.01 18.25
CA LYS A 164 -2.57 -10.21 18.48
C LYS A 164 -2.07 -11.20 17.44
N VAL A 165 -1.24 -10.73 16.51
CA VAL A 165 -0.60 -11.58 15.53
C VAL A 165 0.42 -12.37 16.33
N ILE A 166 0.01 -13.52 16.85
CA ILE A 166 0.90 -14.43 17.56
C ILE A 166 1.98 -14.82 16.55
N SER A 167 3.25 -14.57 16.87
CA SER A 167 4.33 -14.94 15.97
C SER A 167 4.42 -16.47 15.88
N ILE A 168 4.94 -16.98 14.76
CA ILE A 168 5.17 -18.41 14.61
C ILE A 168 6.13 -18.91 15.71
N GLU A 169 7.11 -18.10 16.13
CA GLU A 169 8.04 -18.46 17.21
C GLU A 169 7.35 -18.57 18.58
N GLU A 170 6.49 -17.62 18.92
CA GLU A 170 5.69 -17.68 20.15
C GLU A 170 4.82 -18.94 20.18
N LYS A 171 4.23 -19.31 19.03
CA LYS A 171 3.43 -20.53 18.91
C LYS A 171 4.29 -21.79 19.01
N MET A 172 5.50 -21.81 18.44
CA MET A 172 6.43 -22.94 18.59
C MET A 172 6.79 -23.19 20.06
N ILE A 173 7.11 -22.13 20.82
CA ILE A 173 7.43 -22.23 22.25
C ILE A 173 6.23 -22.79 23.03
N GLU A 174 5.02 -22.30 22.76
CA GLU A 174 3.79 -22.80 23.39
C GLU A 174 3.56 -24.29 23.08
N LEU A 175 3.72 -24.70 21.82
CA LEU A 175 3.50 -26.08 21.40
C LEU A 175 4.52 -27.02 22.04
N VAL A 176 5.80 -26.65 22.07
CA VAL A 176 6.86 -27.42 22.76
C VAL A 176 6.56 -27.55 24.24
N GLY A 177 6.12 -26.47 24.91
CA GLY A 177 5.74 -26.49 26.33
C GLY A 177 4.53 -27.38 26.63
N ARG A 178 3.58 -27.54 25.69
CA ARG A 178 2.44 -28.47 25.83
C ARG A 178 2.86 -29.93 25.60
N LEU A 179 3.83 -30.15 24.71
CA LEU A 179 4.36 -31.47 24.37
C LEU A 179 5.30 -32.03 25.46
N THR A 180 6.01 -31.20 26.22
CA THR A 180 6.80 -31.69 27.37
C THR A 180 5.94 -32.28 28.49
N ALA A 181 4.66 -31.88 28.57
CA ALA A 181 3.70 -32.41 29.55
C ALA A 181 2.99 -33.71 29.12
N ARG A 182 3.10 -34.13 27.84
CA ARG A 182 2.37 -35.29 27.29
C ARG A 182 3.25 -36.12 26.36
N ILE A 183 3.32 -37.44 26.57
CA ILE A 183 4.17 -38.35 25.78
C ILE A 183 3.67 -38.49 24.33
N LYS A 184 2.35 -38.41 24.11
CA LYS A 184 1.69 -38.47 22.79
C LYS A 184 0.45 -37.58 22.79
N ALA A 185 0.20 -36.85 21.71
CA ALA A 185 -1.03 -36.08 21.54
C ALA A 185 -1.40 -35.91 20.06
N THR A 186 -2.67 -35.59 19.79
CA THR A 186 -3.10 -35.28 18.43
C THR A 186 -2.84 -33.82 18.10
N PHE A 187 -2.67 -33.49 16.81
CA PHE A 187 -2.52 -32.11 16.35
C PHE A 187 -3.64 -31.19 16.86
N HIS A 188 -4.88 -31.70 16.88
CA HIS A 188 -6.03 -30.94 17.35
C HIS A 188 -5.91 -30.56 18.83
N ASP A 189 -5.47 -31.51 19.67
CA ASP A 189 -5.29 -31.30 21.11
C ASP A 189 -4.15 -30.32 21.43
N ILE A 190 -3.07 -30.36 20.64
CA ILE A 190 -1.87 -29.55 20.89
C ILE A 190 -2.11 -28.09 20.46
N VAL A 191 -2.72 -27.86 19.30
CA VAL A 191 -2.92 -26.51 18.76
C VAL A 191 -4.02 -25.76 19.51
N GLY A 192 -5.11 -26.44 19.91
CA GLY A 192 -6.22 -25.84 20.68
C GLY A 192 -6.75 -24.56 20.03
N ALA A 193 -6.95 -24.59 18.70
CA ALA A 193 -7.21 -23.40 17.89
C ALA A 193 -8.60 -22.80 18.16
N LYS A 194 -8.66 -21.46 18.23
CA LYS A 194 -9.93 -20.71 18.28
C LYS A 194 -10.33 -20.22 16.90
N ASN A 195 -9.35 -19.83 16.08
CA ASN A 195 -9.55 -19.25 14.75
C ASN A 195 -8.75 -19.98 13.65
N LYS A 196 -9.13 -19.79 12.38
CA LYS A 196 -8.46 -20.41 11.21
C LYS A 196 -6.97 -20.05 11.11
N LEU A 197 -6.59 -18.83 11.50
CA LEU A 197 -5.20 -18.40 11.53
C LEU A 197 -4.37 -19.18 12.56
N ASP A 198 -4.93 -19.46 13.74
CA ASP A 198 -4.25 -20.28 14.76
C ASP A 198 -3.94 -21.69 14.25
N ILE A 199 -4.86 -22.27 13.46
CA ILE A 199 -4.67 -23.59 12.85
C ILE A 199 -3.51 -23.55 11.86
N ILE A 200 -3.45 -22.53 11.01
CA ILE A 200 -2.40 -22.38 9.99
C ILE A 200 -1.04 -22.17 10.66
N ILE A 201 -0.96 -21.26 11.64
CA ILE A 201 0.28 -20.97 12.37
C ILE A 201 0.74 -22.20 13.16
N GLY A 202 -0.19 -22.88 13.84
CA GLY A 202 0.11 -24.12 14.55
C GLY A 202 0.60 -25.24 13.62
N PHE A 203 0.02 -25.35 12.43
CA PHE A 203 0.47 -26.33 11.42
C PHE A 203 1.88 -26.03 10.92
N LEU A 204 2.18 -24.77 10.59
CA LEU A 204 3.52 -24.35 10.17
C LEU A 204 4.56 -24.59 11.28
N ALA A 205 4.21 -24.27 12.53
CA ALA A 205 5.07 -24.51 13.68
C ALA A 205 5.39 -26.01 13.87
N VAL A 206 4.41 -26.90 13.69
CA VAL A 206 4.65 -28.36 13.75
C VAL A 206 5.56 -28.81 12.61
N LEU A 207 5.37 -28.31 11.37
CA LEU A 207 6.23 -28.66 10.24
C LEU A 207 7.68 -28.21 10.45
N GLU A 208 7.89 -27.02 11.02
CA GLU A 208 9.23 -26.52 11.32
C GLU A 208 9.90 -27.37 12.42
N LEU A 209 9.18 -27.74 13.48
CA LEU A 209 9.69 -28.61 14.54
C LEU A 209 10.00 -30.04 14.07
N VAL A 210 9.26 -30.56 13.09
CA VAL A 210 9.57 -31.84 12.44
C VAL A 210 10.82 -31.72 11.58
N LYS A 211 10.97 -30.60 10.85
CA LYS A 211 12.16 -30.30 10.05
C LYS A 211 13.41 -30.13 10.90
N GLU A 212 13.29 -29.54 12.09
CA GLU A 212 14.37 -29.46 13.09
C GLU A 212 14.66 -30.79 13.79
N GLY A 213 13.77 -31.77 13.67
CA GLY A 213 13.92 -33.10 14.28
C GLY A 213 13.46 -33.19 15.74
N ALA A 214 12.87 -32.13 16.29
CA ALA A 214 12.34 -32.07 17.65
C ALA A 214 11.09 -32.95 17.84
N LEU A 215 10.27 -33.10 16.79
CA LEU A 215 9.02 -33.85 16.79
C LEU A 215 9.00 -34.95 15.73
N ALA A 216 8.37 -36.07 16.09
CA ALA A 216 7.98 -37.10 15.16
C ALA A 216 6.46 -37.06 14.97
N VAL A 217 6.02 -37.20 13.73
CA VAL A 217 4.60 -37.10 13.35
C VAL A 217 4.20 -38.31 12.54
N ARG A 218 3.03 -38.87 12.84
CA ARG A 218 2.43 -39.99 12.10
C ARG A 218 1.02 -39.64 11.63
N GLN A 219 0.73 -39.93 10.37
CA GLN A 219 -0.59 -39.81 9.78
C GLN A 219 -0.82 -41.03 8.89
N ASP A 220 -1.81 -41.84 9.25
CA ASP A 220 -2.04 -43.15 8.60
C ASP A 220 -2.83 -43.01 7.28
N GLU A 221 -3.70 -42.00 7.17
CA GLU A 221 -4.53 -41.75 5.99
C GLU A 221 -4.49 -40.27 5.58
N ARG A 222 -4.69 -39.97 4.28
CA ARG A 222 -4.76 -38.58 3.80
C ARG A 222 -5.90 -37.84 4.51
N PHE A 223 -5.58 -36.69 5.10
CA PHE A 223 -6.50 -35.89 5.92
C PHE A 223 -7.03 -36.60 7.18
N GLY A 224 -6.42 -37.73 7.56
CA GLY A 224 -6.68 -38.42 8.83
C GLY A 224 -6.02 -37.71 10.01
N ASN A 225 -6.22 -38.27 11.20
CA ASN A 225 -5.63 -37.74 12.43
C ASN A 225 -4.10 -37.70 12.36
N ILE A 226 -3.53 -36.60 12.85
CA ILE A 226 -2.09 -36.39 12.92
C ILE A 226 -1.68 -36.63 14.38
N GLU A 227 -0.97 -37.72 14.61
CA GLU A 227 -0.36 -38.06 15.90
C GLU A 227 1.02 -37.40 15.99
N ILE A 228 1.30 -36.77 17.13
CA ILE A 228 2.54 -36.05 17.40
C ILE A 228 3.19 -36.61 18.67
N GLU A 229 4.47 -36.95 18.58
CA GLU A 229 5.29 -37.41 19.70
C GLU A 229 6.64 -36.68 19.74
N LYS A 230 7.18 -36.45 20.95
CA LYS A 230 8.51 -35.86 21.11
C LYS A 230 9.56 -36.87 20.64
N ASN A 231 10.50 -36.41 19.81
CA ASN A 231 11.63 -37.25 19.41
C ASN A 231 12.57 -37.46 20.60
N LYS A 232 12.87 -38.71 20.95
CA LYS A 232 13.71 -39.06 22.11
C LYS A 232 15.19 -38.68 21.95
N ASN A 233 15.61 -38.35 20.73
CA ASN A 233 16.99 -38.00 20.40
C ASN A 233 17.25 -36.48 20.33
N TYR A 234 16.29 -35.66 20.77
CA TYR A 234 16.39 -34.20 20.77
C TYR A 234 16.48 -33.71 22.22
N GLU A 235 17.65 -33.15 22.59
CA GLU A 235 17.90 -32.52 23.91
C GLU A 235 17.02 -31.27 24.09
#